data_AF-A0A2M8DT48-F1
#
_entry.id   AF-A0A2M8DT48-F1
#
_cell.length_a   1.000
_cell.length_b   1.000
_cell.length_c   1.000
_cell.angle_alpha   90.00
_cell.angle_beta   90.00
_cell.angle_gamma   90.00
#
_symmetry.space_group_name_H-M   'P 1'
#
loop_
_entity.id
_entity.type
_entity.pdbx_description
1 polymer ?
#
loop_
_entity_poly.entity_id
_entity_poly.type
_entity_poly.pdbx_seq_one_letter_code
_entity_poly.pdbx_strand_id
1 'polypeptide(L)'
;MDYQIAPSILSANFARLGEEVDNVLASGADIVHFDVMDNHYVPNLTIGPLVCEALRKHGVTAPIDVHLMVKPVDRIIPDFAKAGATY
;
A
#
# COMPACT_ATOMS: atom_id res chain seq x y z
N MET A 1 19.33 -14.07 5.99
CA MET A 1 18.32 -13.00 5.87
C MET A 1 18.34 -12.63 4.41
N ASP A 2 17.21 -12.83 3.73
CA ASP A 2 17.07 -12.48 2.33
C ASP A 2 16.73 -10.99 2.23
N TYR A 3 17.30 -10.31 1.25
CA TYR A 3 16.99 -8.90 0.98
C TYR A 3 15.62 -8.82 0.31
N GLN A 4 14.82 -7.82 0.68
CA GLN A 4 13.50 -7.58 0.10
C GLN A 4 13.43 -6.21 -0.60
N ILE A 5 12.75 -6.16 -1.73
CA ILE A 5 12.45 -4.95 -2.49
C ILE A 5 10.96 -4.66 -2.38
N ALA A 6 10.62 -3.47 -1.86
CA ALA A 6 9.26 -3.02 -1.65
C ALA A 6 8.98 -1.71 -2.41
N PRO A 7 8.59 -1.76 -3.69
CA PRO A 7 8.27 -0.55 -4.44
C PRO A 7 7.10 0.20 -3.81
N SER A 8 7.26 1.51 -3.60
CA SER A 8 6.20 2.37 -3.11
C SER A 8 5.24 2.75 -4.24
N ILE A 9 3.95 2.48 -4.04
CA ILE A 9 2.91 2.86 -4.98
C ILE A 9 2.64 4.38 -4.99
N LEU A 10 3.24 5.14 -4.08
CA LEU A 10 3.15 6.60 -4.08
C LEU A 10 3.68 7.21 -5.40
N SER A 11 4.66 6.54 -6.02
CA SER A 11 5.27 6.96 -7.29
C SER A 11 4.65 6.30 -8.52
N ALA A 12 3.66 5.42 -8.34
CA ALA A 12 3.00 4.72 -9.44
C ALA A 12 2.02 5.64 -10.17
N ASN A 13 1.66 5.27 -11.39
CA ASN A 13 0.54 5.87 -12.08
C ASN A 13 -0.80 5.39 -11.48
N PHE A 14 -1.40 6.20 -10.61
CA PHE A 14 -2.68 5.87 -9.95
C PHE A 14 -3.84 5.58 -10.92
N ALA A 15 -3.81 6.11 -12.16
CA ALA A 15 -4.83 5.82 -13.16
C ALA A 15 -4.78 4.37 -13.68
N ARG A 16 -3.68 3.65 -13.43
CA ARG A 16 -3.44 2.27 -13.87
C ARG A 16 -2.88 1.41 -12.73
N LEU A 17 -3.27 1.71 -11.50
CA LEU A 17 -2.60 1.18 -10.30
C LEU A 17 -2.49 -0.35 -10.24
N GLY A 18 -3.54 -1.09 -10.67
CA GLY A 18 -3.48 -2.56 -10.71
C GLY A 18 -2.37 -3.07 -11.64
N GLU A 19 -2.26 -2.47 -12.83
CA GLU A 19 -1.22 -2.82 -13.81
C GLU A 19 0.18 -2.42 -13.34
N GLU A 20 0.32 -1.24 -12.71
CA GLU A 20 1.59 -0.80 -12.14
C GLU A 20 2.10 -1.81 -11.08
N VAL A 21 1.18 -2.32 -10.24
CA VAL A 21 1.51 -3.32 -9.22
C VAL A 21 1.86 -4.66 -9.85
N ASP A 22 1.10 -5.12 -10.85
CA ASP A 22 1.42 -6.35 -11.59
C ASP A 22 2.81 -6.28 -12.22
N ASN A 23 3.16 -5.13 -12.82
CA ASN A 23 4.44 -4.92 -13.49
C ASN A 23 5.62 -4.97 -12.52
N VAL A 24 5.52 -4.34 -11.34
CA VAL A 24 6.64 -4.36 -10.38
C VAL A 24 6.79 -5.74 -9.74
N LEU A 25 5.70 -6.46 -9.47
CA LEU A 25 5.74 -7.83 -8.97
C LEU A 25 6.34 -8.79 -10.01
N ALA A 26 5.95 -8.67 -11.28
CA ALA A 26 6.55 -9.43 -12.38
C ALA A 26 8.04 -9.10 -12.59
N SER A 27 8.49 -7.91 -12.15
CA SER A 27 9.88 -7.46 -12.19
C SER A 27 10.71 -7.91 -10.98
N GLY A 28 10.12 -8.70 -10.07
CA GLY A 28 10.83 -9.28 -8.92
C GLY A 28 10.70 -8.50 -7.62
N ALA A 29 9.70 -7.62 -7.49
CA ALA A 29 9.37 -7.03 -6.18
C ALA A 29 8.80 -8.09 -5.23
N ASP A 30 9.18 -8.00 -3.96
CA ASP A 30 8.74 -8.94 -2.92
C ASP A 30 7.48 -8.44 -2.20
N ILE A 31 7.32 -7.13 -2.10
CA ILE A 31 6.31 -6.44 -1.28
C ILE A 31 5.75 -5.25 -2.06
N VAL A 32 4.48 -4.91 -1.82
CA VAL A 32 3.89 -3.64 -2.30
C VAL A 32 3.83 -2.66 -1.13
N HIS A 33 4.54 -1.53 -1.22
CA HIS A 33 4.61 -0.55 -0.15
C HIS A 33 3.57 0.56 -0.32
N PHE A 34 2.84 0.87 0.75
CA PHE A 34 1.77 1.86 0.82
C PHE A 34 2.16 3.01 1.74
N ASP A 35 2.27 4.22 1.17
CA ASP A 35 2.44 5.45 1.95
C ASP A 35 1.07 6.13 2.19
N VAL A 36 0.54 5.96 3.41
CA VAL A 36 -0.79 6.47 3.81
C VAL A 36 -0.62 7.80 4.54
N MET A 37 -1.16 8.87 3.96
CA MET A 37 -1.01 10.24 4.46
C MET A 37 -2.38 10.90 4.63
N ASP A 38 -2.59 11.66 5.72
CA ASP A 38 -3.89 12.22 6.11
C ASP A 38 -4.01 13.75 5.98
N ASN A 39 -3.00 14.41 5.39
CA ASN A 39 -2.88 15.87 5.31
C ASN A 39 -2.87 16.58 6.67
N HIS A 40 -2.61 15.86 7.75
CA HIS A 40 -2.49 16.39 9.11
C HIS A 40 -1.12 16.07 9.70
N TYR A 41 -0.72 14.80 9.71
CA TYR A 41 0.59 14.37 10.19
C TYR A 41 1.71 14.77 9.21
N VAL A 42 1.41 14.74 7.91
CA VAL A 42 2.25 15.23 6.81
C VAL A 42 1.42 16.10 5.87
N PRO A 43 2.01 17.06 5.12
CA PRO A 43 1.27 18.03 4.31
C PRO A 43 0.85 17.46 2.94
N ASN A 44 0.29 16.25 2.92
CA ASN A 44 -0.27 15.63 1.72
C ASN A 44 -1.38 14.61 2.09
N LEU A 45 -2.31 14.36 1.16
CA LEU A 45 -3.38 13.35 1.28
C LEU A 45 -3.21 12.32 0.16
N THR A 46 -3.03 11.04 0.51
CA THR A 46 -2.77 9.99 -0.48
C THR A 46 -3.96 9.04 -0.64
N ILE A 47 -3.89 7.87 -0.02
CA ILE A 47 -4.79 6.74 -0.21
C ILE A 47 -5.17 6.15 1.15
N GLY A 48 -6.27 5.38 1.18
CA GLY A 48 -6.76 4.72 2.38
C GLY A 48 -7.00 3.21 2.19
N PRO A 49 -7.65 2.55 3.17
CA PRO A 49 -7.91 1.11 3.15
C PRO A 49 -8.66 0.62 1.90
N LEU A 50 -9.48 1.49 1.28
CA LEU A 50 -10.18 1.20 0.03
C LEU A 50 -9.24 0.79 -1.11
N VAL A 51 -8.05 1.41 -1.21
CA VAL A 51 -7.06 1.09 -2.25
C VAL A 51 -6.39 -0.25 -1.95
N CYS A 52 -6.10 -0.54 -0.67
CA CYS A 52 -5.58 -1.84 -0.25
C CYS A 52 -6.56 -2.97 -0.62
N GLU A 53 -7.86 -2.79 -0.28
CA GLU A 53 -8.90 -3.75 -0.62
C GLU A 53 -9.05 -3.93 -2.14
N ALA A 54 -8.96 -2.83 -2.91
CA ALA A 54 -9.03 -2.88 -4.37
C ALA A 54 -7.89 -3.71 -4.98
N LEU A 55 -6.65 -3.57 -4.50
CA LEU A 55 -5.52 -4.39 -4.96
C LEU A 55 -5.68 -5.86 -4.57
N ARG A 56 -6.20 -6.16 -3.38
CA ARG A 56 -6.53 -7.55 -2.99
C ARG A 56 -7.59 -8.15 -3.92
N LYS A 57 -8.64 -7.39 -4.26
CA LYS A 57 -9.67 -7.82 -5.23
C LYS A 57 -9.13 -7.95 -6.66
N HIS A 58 -8.14 -7.14 -7.04
CA HIS A 58 -7.44 -7.24 -8.31
C HIS A 58 -6.63 -8.55 -8.43
N GLY A 59 -6.26 -9.16 -7.31
CA GLY A 59 -5.55 -10.45 -7.27
C GLY A 59 -4.13 -10.36 -6.73
N VAL A 60 -3.73 -9.22 -6.16
CA VAL A 60 -2.41 -9.07 -5.53
C VAL A 60 -2.32 -9.98 -4.31
N THR A 61 -1.39 -10.93 -4.35
CA THR A 61 -1.13 -11.89 -3.27
C THR A 61 0.15 -11.60 -2.50
N ALA A 62 1.06 -10.80 -3.06
CA ALA A 62 2.27 -10.36 -2.37
C ALA A 62 1.94 -9.62 -1.06
N PRO A 63 2.81 -9.67 -0.04
CA PRO A 63 2.64 -8.87 1.17
C PRO A 63 2.43 -7.39 0.84
N ILE A 64 1.51 -6.75 1.57
CA ILE A 64 1.30 -5.30 1.49
C ILE A 64 1.82 -4.69 2.79
N ASP A 65 2.76 -3.77 2.67
CA ASP A 65 3.39 -3.05 3.78
C ASP A 65 2.76 -1.66 3.89
N VAL A 66 2.00 -1.41 4.96
CA VAL A 66 1.27 -0.15 5.15
C VAL A 66 2.02 0.78 6.11
N HIS A 67 2.63 1.81 5.54
CA HIS A 67 3.26 2.87 6.29
C HIS A 67 2.25 3.98 6.62
N LEU A 68 1.80 3.99 7.88
CA LEU A 68 0.86 4.98 8.40
C LEU A 68 1.56 6.29 8.79
N MET A 69 1.54 7.27 7.90
CA MET A 69 1.89 8.67 8.17
C MET A 69 0.64 9.49 8.50
N VAL A 70 -0.07 9.08 9.55
CA VAL A 70 -1.35 9.67 9.97
C VAL A 70 -1.43 9.87 11.48
N LYS A 71 -2.38 10.69 11.94
CA LYS A 71 -2.65 10.88 13.37
C LYS A 71 -4.15 11.09 13.63
N PRO A 72 -4.79 10.32 14.55
CA PRO A 72 -4.25 9.17 15.30
C PRO A 72 -4.17 7.88 14.45
N VAL A 73 -3.30 6.95 14.84
CA VAL A 73 -3.08 5.68 14.12
C VAL A 73 -4.05 4.56 14.52
N ASP A 74 -4.39 4.44 15.82
CA ASP A 74 -5.17 3.30 16.36
C ASP A 74 -6.49 3.07 15.64
N ARG A 75 -7.14 4.15 15.19
CA ARG A 75 -8.43 4.09 14.51
C ARG A 75 -8.35 3.44 13.13
N ILE A 76 -7.24 3.57 12.41
CA ILE A 76 -7.14 3.13 11.00
C ILE A 76 -6.45 1.77 10.85
N ILE A 77 -5.65 1.35 11.83
CA ILE A 77 -4.99 0.03 11.87
C ILE A 77 -5.98 -1.12 11.57
N PRO A 78 -7.12 -1.27 12.28
CA PRO A 78 -8.04 -2.38 12.03
C PRO A 78 -8.69 -2.31 10.64
N ASP A 79 -8.85 -1.12 10.08
CA ASP A 79 -9.41 -0.95 8.73
C ASP A 79 -8.44 -1.47 7.66
N PHE A 80 -7.14 -1.19 7.79
CA PHE A 80 -6.11 -1.75 6.90
C PHE A 80 -5.90 -3.26 7.09
N ALA A 81 -5.92 -3.74 8.35
CA ALA A 81 -5.85 -5.17 8.63
C ALA A 81 -7.00 -5.92 7.95
N LYS A 82 -8.24 -5.39 8.03
CA LYS A 82 -9.40 -5.94 7.33
C LYS A 82 -9.30 -5.84 5.81
N ALA A 83 -8.69 -4.78 5.28
CA ALA A 83 -8.47 -4.59 3.86
C ALA A 83 -7.37 -5.50 3.27
N GLY A 84 -6.63 -6.21 4.12
CA GLY A 84 -5.62 -7.20 3.71
C GLY A 84 -4.17 -6.70 3.74
N ALA A 85 -3.87 -5.69 4.55
CA ALA A 85 -2.49 -5.33 4.89
C ALA A 85 -1.77 -6.50 5.58
N THR A 86 -0.46 -6.62 5.37
CA THR A 86 0.39 -7.67 5.96
C THR A 86 1.26 -7.11 7.09
N TYR A 87 1.82 -5.92 6.88
CA TYR A 87 2.63 -5.18 7.85
C TYR A 87 1.99 -3.82 8.15
#